data_AF-A0A6A6K4S7-F1
#
_entry.id   AF-A0A6A6K4S7-F1
#
_cell.length_a   1.000
_cell.length_b   1.000
_cell.length_c   1.000
_cell.angle_alpha   90.00
_cell.angle_beta   90.00
_cell.angle_gamma   90.00
#
_symmetry.space_group_name_H-M   'P 1'
#
loop_
_entity.id
_entity.type
_entity.pdbx_description
1 polymer ?
#
loop_
_entity_poly.entity_id
_entity_poly.type
_entity_poly.pdbx_seq_one_letter_code
_entity_poly.pdbx_strand_id
1 'polypeptide(L)'
;MFHGFSKFFFLCQIQDDFEKGVVGAVPIPPDYVGKELVIASLVANVEAMMRTDRKVIALKQLQGHIWRTGFQSNELVGVVFDDVQEALQKWHASGIKVYVYSSGSRESQQLLFAKSNYGDLRKYFCGFFDTTVGDKKETRSYSEIFKTVGVDKPSNILFVTDVFQEALAARAAGLEVILSLRPGNGPLPENHGFRTIESLLEI
;
A
#
# COMPACT_ATOMS: atom_id res chain seq x y z
N MET A 1 16.94 8.20 20.45
CA MET A 1 17.04 6.75 20.78
C MET A 1 16.53 5.82 19.67
N PHE A 2 15.53 6.22 18.84
CA PHE A 2 14.98 5.37 17.76
C PHE A 2 15.85 5.16 16.50
N HIS A 3 16.79 6.07 16.19
CA HIS A 3 17.64 5.96 14.99
C HIS A 3 18.65 4.79 15.04
N GLY A 4 19.09 4.38 16.24
CA GLY A 4 20.06 3.29 16.40
C GLY A 4 19.46 1.90 16.22
N PHE A 5 18.21 1.71 16.65
CA PHE A 5 17.53 0.41 16.58
C PHE A 5 17.17 0.02 15.14
N SER A 6 16.63 0.94 14.34
CA SER A 6 16.25 0.62 12.95
C SER A 6 17.47 0.29 12.08
N LYS A 7 18.59 1.00 12.28
CA LYS A 7 19.87 0.69 11.61
C LYS A 7 20.35 -0.72 11.96
N PHE A 8 20.27 -1.10 13.23
CA PHE A 8 20.69 -2.43 13.70
C PHE A 8 19.88 -3.55 13.05
N PHE A 9 18.54 -3.44 13.03
CA PHE A 9 17.67 -4.46 12.42
C PHE A 9 17.89 -4.61 10.91
N PHE A 10 18.12 -3.51 10.19
CA PHE A 10 18.36 -3.56 8.74
C PHE A 10 19.69 -4.25 8.40
N LEU A 11 20.74 -3.95 9.15
CA LEU A 11 22.05 -4.59 8.99
C LEU A 11 22.01 -6.08 9.35
N CYS A 12 21.36 -6.45 10.46
CA CYS A 12 21.17 -7.85 10.84
C CYS A 12 20.39 -8.64 9.78
N GLN A 13 19.32 -8.07 9.22
CA GLN A 13 18.56 -8.73 8.17
C GLN A 13 19.41 -9.01 6.93
N ILE A 14 20.24 -8.05 6.50
CA ILE A 14 21.12 -8.23 5.34
C ILE A 14 22.19 -9.29 5.61
N GLN A 15 22.76 -9.30 6.81
CA GLN A 15 23.74 -10.31 7.21
C GLN A 15 23.12 -11.72 7.20
N ASP A 16 21.94 -11.88 7.81
CA ASP A 16 21.18 -13.12 7.78
C ASP A 16 20.86 -13.59 6.35
N ASP A 17 20.44 -12.66 5.48
CA ASP A 17 20.12 -12.94 4.08
C ASP A 17 21.36 -13.39 3.30
N PHE A 18 22.51 -12.75 3.55
CA PHE A 18 23.78 -13.13 2.94
C PHE A 18 24.23 -14.53 3.39
N GLU A 19 24.18 -14.81 4.69
CA GLU A 19 24.54 -16.12 5.26
C GLU A 19 23.62 -17.25 4.75
N LYS A 20 22.34 -16.95 4.49
CA LYS A 20 21.37 -17.89 3.92
C LYS A 20 21.45 -18.00 2.40
N GLY A 21 22.34 -17.25 1.74
CA GLY A 21 22.50 -17.28 0.28
C GLY A 21 21.29 -16.73 -0.48
N VAL A 22 20.55 -15.77 0.11
CA VAL A 22 19.40 -15.13 -0.55
C VAL A 22 19.87 -14.40 -1.80
N VAL A 23 19.19 -14.64 -2.93
CA VAL A 23 19.55 -14.05 -4.22
C VAL A 23 19.58 -12.52 -4.13
N GLY A 24 20.72 -11.94 -4.50
CA GLY A 24 20.94 -10.49 -4.50
C GLY A 24 21.36 -9.89 -3.16
N ALA A 25 21.48 -10.69 -2.09
CA ALA A 25 22.07 -10.24 -0.84
C ALA A 25 23.59 -10.07 -0.98
N VAL A 26 24.11 -8.91 -0.58
CA VAL A 26 25.55 -8.62 -0.61
C VAL A 26 26.04 -8.21 0.78
N PRO A 27 27.26 -8.58 1.18
CA PRO A 27 27.76 -8.29 2.51
C PRO A 27 27.98 -6.78 2.65
N ILE A 28 27.78 -6.26 3.85
CA ILE A 28 28.02 -4.85 4.14
C ILE A 28 29.47 -4.70 4.61
N PRO A 29 30.29 -3.89 3.91
CA PRO A 29 31.67 -3.68 4.32
C PRO A 29 31.71 -2.94 5.67
N PRO A 30 32.79 -3.11 6.46
CA PRO A 30 32.97 -2.37 7.70
C PRO A 30 32.92 -0.85 7.49
N ASP A 31 32.47 -0.10 8.51
CA ASP A 31 32.32 1.36 8.43
C ASP A 31 33.65 2.10 8.10
N TYR A 32 34.81 1.52 8.41
CA TYR A 32 36.13 2.11 8.15
C TYR A 32 36.59 2.05 6.69
N VAL A 33 35.93 1.25 5.84
CA VAL A 33 36.30 1.10 4.42
C VAL A 33 35.77 2.25 3.56
N GLY A 34 34.94 3.13 4.14
CA GLY A 34 34.44 4.33 3.50
C GLY A 34 32.92 4.32 3.33
N LYS A 35 32.30 5.45 3.64
CA LYS A 35 30.83 5.62 3.66
C LYS A 35 30.17 5.29 2.32
N GLU A 36 30.83 5.58 1.20
CA GLU A 36 30.29 5.35 -0.14
C GLU A 36 30.08 3.86 -0.43
N LEU A 37 31.03 3.00 -0.05
CA LEU A 37 30.93 1.55 -0.25
C LEU A 37 29.84 0.93 0.62
N VAL A 38 29.68 1.43 1.86
CA VAL A 38 28.60 1.02 2.76
C VAL A 38 27.24 1.39 2.16
N ILE A 39 27.10 2.62 1.65
CA ILE A 39 25.86 3.08 1.00
C ILE A 39 25.57 2.25 -0.25
N ALA A 40 26.55 2.03 -1.13
CA ALA A 40 26.36 1.25 -2.35
C ALA A 40 25.88 -0.18 -2.04
N SER A 41 26.44 -0.82 -1.01
CA SER A 41 26.05 -2.16 -0.58
C SER A 41 24.64 -2.18 0.02
N LEU A 42 24.27 -1.16 0.80
CA LEU A 42 22.91 -1.00 1.32
C LEU A 42 21.90 -0.81 0.20
N VAL A 43 22.19 0.04 -0.79
CA VAL A 43 21.34 0.29 -1.96
C VAL A 43 21.14 -1.00 -2.75
N ALA A 44 22.20 -1.74 -3.04
CA ALA A 44 22.11 -3.02 -3.76
C ALA A 44 21.18 -4.03 -3.05
N ASN A 45 21.29 -4.14 -1.73
CA ASN A 45 20.41 -5.00 -0.94
C ASN A 45 18.95 -4.52 -0.96
N VAL A 46 18.70 -3.22 -0.80
CA VAL A 46 17.35 -2.63 -0.89
C VAL A 46 16.74 -2.92 -2.26
N GLU A 47 17.47 -2.67 -3.34
CA GLU A 47 17.02 -2.92 -4.70
C GLU A 47 16.72 -4.41 -4.95
N ALA A 48 17.57 -5.31 -4.43
CA ALA A 48 17.35 -6.75 -4.53
C ALA A 48 16.07 -7.18 -3.80
N MET A 49 15.85 -6.67 -2.58
CA MET A 49 14.61 -6.94 -1.83
C MET A 49 13.38 -6.40 -2.55
N MET A 50 13.46 -5.19 -3.13
CA MET A 50 12.36 -4.60 -3.90
C MET A 50 12.07 -5.38 -5.18
N ARG A 51 13.11 -5.79 -5.93
CA ARG A 51 12.96 -6.55 -7.18
C ARG A 51 12.31 -7.91 -6.97
N THR A 52 12.45 -8.48 -5.78
CA THR A 52 11.90 -9.78 -5.41
C THR A 52 10.62 -9.68 -4.56
N ASP A 53 10.02 -8.49 -4.46
CA ASP A 53 8.81 -8.20 -3.66
C ASP A 53 8.90 -8.75 -2.22
N ARG A 54 10.09 -8.67 -1.60
CA ARG A 54 10.30 -9.20 -0.26
C ARG A 54 9.67 -8.29 0.79
N LYS A 55 8.71 -8.84 1.53
CA LYS A 55 7.99 -8.15 2.62
C LYS A 55 8.79 -8.14 3.93
N VAL A 56 9.93 -7.46 3.94
CA VAL A 56 10.81 -7.32 5.12
C VAL A 56 10.40 -6.10 5.96
N ILE A 57 10.30 -6.25 7.29
CA ILE A 57 9.92 -5.15 8.22
C ILE A 57 10.88 -3.98 8.11
N ALA A 58 12.18 -4.26 8.10
CA ALA A 58 13.23 -3.24 8.05
C ALA A 58 13.18 -2.44 6.73
N LEU A 59 12.87 -3.09 5.60
CA LEU A 59 12.63 -2.41 4.32
C LEU A 59 11.41 -1.49 4.38
N LYS A 60 10.30 -1.96 4.95
CA LYS A 60 9.08 -1.15 5.13
C LYS A 60 9.35 0.09 6.00
N GLN A 61 10.15 -0.03 7.06
CA GLN A 61 10.54 1.12 7.88
C GLN A 61 11.34 2.14 7.08
N LEU A 62 12.35 1.69 6.32
CA LEU A 62 13.15 2.57 5.47
C LEU A 62 12.28 3.30 4.43
N GLN A 63 11.41 2.57 3.71
CA GLN A 63 10.47 3.14 2.74
C GLN A 63 9.55 4.17 3.40
N GLY A 64 9.04 3.88 4.60
CA GLY A 64 8.23 4.82 5.38
C GLY A 64 8.98 6.11 5.73
N HIS A 65 10.26 6.04 6.10
CA HIS A 65 11.10 7.21 6.33
C HIS A 65 11.33 8.03 5.06
N ILE A 66 11.67 7.37 3.95
CA ILE A 66 11.89 8.03 2.65
C ILE A 66 10.62 8.76 2.21
N TRP A 67 9.46 8.08 2.25
CA TRP A 67 8.19 8.69 1.89
C TRP A 67 7.83 9.86 2.79
N ARG A 68 7.99 9.72 4.12
CA ARG A 68 7.73 10.83 5.05
C ARG A 68 8.56 12.05 4.69
N THR A 69 9.86 11.88 4.48
CA THR A 69 10.76 12.98 4.11
C THR A 69 10.35 13.59 2.78
N GLY A 70 10.19 12.79 1.72
CA GLY A 70 9.88 13.29 0.39
C GLY A 70 8.53 14.00 0.31
N PHE A 71 7.50 13.48 1.00
CA PHE A 71 6.23 14.20 1.13
C PHE A 71 6.43 15.48 1.93
N GLN A 72 7.06 15.45 3.11
CA GLN A 72 7.25 16.65 3.95
C GLN A 72 8.04 17.75 3.25
N SER A 73 9.07 17.41 2.48
CA SER A 73 9.88 18.37 1.69
C SER A 73 9.22 18.83 0.39
N ASN A 74 8.05 18.30 0.04
CA ASN A 74 7.36 18.53 -1.24
C ASN A 74 8.12 18.02 -2.48
N GLU A 75 9.10 17.12 -2.31
CA GLU A 75 9.74 16.41 -3.42
C GLU A 75 8.83 15.32 -4.01
N LEU A 76 7.89 14.81 -3.20
CA LEU A 76 6.88 13.83 -3.63
C LEU A 76 5.48 14.44 -3.58
N VAL A 77 4.70 14.14 -4.62
CA VAL A 77 3.28 14.45 -4.75
C VAL A 77 2.52 13.15 -4.96
N GLY A 78 1.43 12.96 -4.23
CA GLY A 78 0.56 11.80 -4.38
C GLY A 78 -0.22 11.93 -5.67
N VAL A 79 -0.03 11.00 -6.61
CA VAL A 79 -0.76 11.04 -7.87
C VAL A 79 -2.01 10.18 -7.74
N VAL A 80 -3.18 10.80 -7.91
CA VAL A 80 -4.46 10.11 -8.11
C VAL A 80 -4.99 10.43 -9.51
N PHE A 81 -5.78 9.50 -10.07
CA PHE A 81 -6.44 9.70 -11.37
C PHE A 81 -7.42 10.87 -11.34
N ASP A 82 -7.67 11.47 -12.50
CA ASP A 82 -8.38 12.75 -12.60
C ASP A 82 -9.84 12.68 -12.11
N ASP A 83 -10.47 11.52 -12.21
CA ASP A 83 -11.83 11.28 -11.74
C ASP A 83 -11.95 11.08 -10.22
N VAL A 84 -10.85 10.83 -9.52
CA VAL A 84 -10.85 10.44 -8.10
C VAL A 84 -11.33 11.58 -7.21
N GLN A 85 -10.84 12.81 -7.42
CA GLN A 85 -11.22 13.95 -6.59
C GLN A 85 -12.74 14.21 -6.68
N GLU A 86 -13.27 14.22 -7.89
CA GLU A 86 -14.69 14.49 -8.14
C GLU A 86 -15.58 13.37 -7.59
N ALA A 87 -15.18 12.10 -7.76
CA ALA A 87 -15.92 10.97 -7.19
C ALA A 87 -15.97 11.04 -5.66
N LEU A 88 -14.83 11.29 -5.00
CA LEU A 88 -14.76 11.47 -3.54
C LEU A 88 -15.65 12.61 -3.05
N GLN A 89 -15.70 13.73 -3.78
CA GLN A 89 -16.59 14.85 -3.46
C GLN A 89 -18.06 14.46 -3.54
N LYS A 90 -18.48 13.79 -4.63
CA LYS A 90 -19.86 13.33 -4.82
C LYS A 90 -20.30 12.35 -3.74
N TRP A 91 -19.46 11.36 -3.43
CA TRP A 91 -19.74 10.38 -2.39
C TRP A 91 -19.84 11.03 -1.01
N HIS A 92 -18.91 11.93 -0.69
CA HIS A 92 -18.94 12.67 0.57
C HIS A 92 -20.20 13.54 0.70
N ALA A 93 -20.57 14.27 -0.35
CA ALA A 93 -21.80 15.07 -0.39
C ALA A 93 -23.08 14.21 -0.27
N SER A 94 -23.01 12.96 -0.73
CA SER A 94 -24.10 11.98 -0.62
C SER A 94 -24.12 11.22 0.72
N GLY A 95 -23.22 11.56 1.66
CA GLY A 95 -23.12 10.90 2.96
C GLY A 95 -22.47 9.51 2.94
N ILE A 96 -21.86 9.11 1.82
CA ILE A 96 -21.14 7.85 1.69
C ILE A 96 -19.80 7.95 2.43
N LYS A 97 -19.52 6.99 3.31
CA LYS A 97 -18.26 6.89 4.04
C LYS A 97 -17.23 6.16 3.19
N VAL A 98 -16.07 6.79 2.99
CA VAL A 98 -14.99 6.22 2.17
C VAL A 98 -13.83 5.77 3.07
N TYR A 99 -13.31 4.57 2.80
CA TYR A 99 -12.17 4.00 3.49
C TYR A 99 -11.14 3.49 2.47
N VAL A 100 -9.87 3.46 2.86
CA VAL A 100 -8.79 2.90 2.02
C VAL A 100 -8.29 1.60 2.63
N TYR A 101 -8.02 0.59 1.81
CA TYR A 101 -7.32 -0.63 2.24
C TYR A 101 -6.16 -0.93 1.29
N SER A 102 -4.92 -0.81 1.79
CA SER A 102 -3.71 -0.95 0.97
C SER A 102 -2.59 -1.71 1.69
N SER A 103 -1.62 -2.22 0.93
CA SER A 103 -0.41 -2.83 1.48
C SER A 103 0.54 -1.81 2.10
N GLY A 104 0.48 -0.55 1.66
CA GLY A 104 1.19 0.57 2.26
C GLY A 104 0.70 0.85 3.67
N SER A 105 1.59 1.33 4.56
CA SER A 105 1.20 1.65 5.93
C SER A 105 0.11 2.73 5.98
N ARG A 106 -0.71 2.75 7.04
CA ARG A 106 -1.72 3.80 7.23
C ARG A 106 -1.14 5.22 7.14
N GLU A 107 0.06 5.42 7.68
CA GLU A 107 0.76 6.71 7.60
C GLU A 107 1.09 7.08 6.16
N SER A 108 1.61 6.13 5.38
CA SER A 108 1.94 6.33 3.97
C SER A 108 0.72 6.69 3.13
N GLN A 109 -0.41 6.01 3.38
CA GLN A 109 -1.67 6.31 2.72
C GLN A 109 -2.13 7.74 3.06
N GLN A 110 -2.08 8.13 4.34
CA GLN A 110 -2.42 9.49 4.75
C GLN A 110 -1.54 10.55 4.08
N LEU A 111 -0.22 10.32 3.99
CA LEU A 111 0.71 11.24 3.34
C LEU A 111 0.40 11.38 1.84
N LEU A 112 0.10 10.29 1.14
CA LEU A 112 -0.28 10.29 -0.27
C LEU A 112 -1.51 11.18 -0.52
N PHE A 113 -2.56 11.04 0.29
CA PHE A 113 -3.77 11.85 0.14
C PHE A 113 -3.65 13.26 0.72
N ALA A 114 -2.74 13.50 1.67
CA ALA A 114 -2.50 14.83 2.23
C ALA A 114 -1.84 15.78 1.22
N LYS A 115 -0.98 15.24 0.35
CA LYS A 115 -0.19 16.00 -0.62
C LYS A 115 -0.44 15.47 -2.03
N SER A 116 -1.70 15.34 -2.42
CA SER A 116 -2.04 14.85 -3.75
C SER A 116 -1.89 15.92 -4.82
N ASN A 117 -1.90 15.51 -6.09
CA ASN A 117 -2.01 16.40 -7.26
C ASN A 117 -3.28 17.27 -7.26
N TYR A 118 -4.24 16.99 -6.38
CA TYR A 118 -5.47 17.75 -6.17
C TYR A 118 -5.55 18.42 -4.79
N GLY A 119 -4.41 18.55 -4.09
CA GLY A 119 -4.34 19.08 -2.73
C GLY A 119 -4.65 18.04 -1.65
N ASP A 120 -5.07 18.48 -0.46
CA ASP A 120 -5.40 17.58 0.65
C ASP A 120 -6.80 16.94 0.47
N LEU A 121 -6.81 15.64 0.17
CA LEU A 121 -8.00 14.83 -0.03
C LEU A 121 -8.44 14.08 1.25
N ARG A 122 -7.68 14.15 2.35
CA ARG A 122 -7.95 13.34 3.55
C ARG A 122 -9.33 13.58 4.15
N LYS A 123 -9.89 14.78 3.97
CA LYS A 123 -11.22 15.14 4.44
C LYS A 123 -12.35 14.25 3.89
N TYR A 124 -12.12 13.56 2.76
CA TYR A 124 -13.10 12.65 2.18
C TYR A 124 -13.02 11.22 2.73
N PHE A 125 -11.98 10.89 3.50
CA PHE A 125 -11.77 9.55 4.03
C PHE A 125 -12.13 9.47 5.51
N CYS A 126 -12.87 8.42 5.88
CA CYS A 126 -13.24 8.11 7.27
C CYS A 126 -12.21 7.21 7.96
N GLY A 127 -11.33 6.54 7.22
CA GLY A 127 -10.30 5.69 7.79
C GLY A 127 -9.41 4.99 6.78
N PHE A 128 -8.31 4.45 7.29
CA PHE A 128 -7.27 3.77 6.52
C PHE A 128 -6.98 2.41 7.16
N PHE A 129 -7.05 1.35 6.35
CA PHE A 129 -6.67 -0.01 6.70
C PHE A 129 -5.39 -0.38 5.95
N ASP A 130 -4.53 -1.14 6.63
CA ASP A 130 -3.35 -1.72 6.01
C ASP A 130 -3.24 -3.20 6.38
N THR A 131 -2.15 -3.86 5.97
CA THR A 131 -1.93 -5.29 6.24
C THR A 131 -1.92 -5.69 7.72
N THR A 132 -2.02 -4.75 8.67
CA THR A 132 -2.26 -5.08 10.08
C THR A 132 -3.64 -5.71 10.32
N VAL A 133 -4.62 -5.46 9.44
CA VAL A 133 -5.93 -6.13 9.48
C VAL A 133 -5.90 -7.56 8.91
N GLY A 134 -4.88 -7.88 8.10
CA GLY A 134 -4.71 -9.13 7.39
C GLY A 134 -4.25 -8.95 5.94
N ASP A 135 -3.94 -10.04 5.25
CA ASP A 135 -3.55 -10.01 3.83
C ASP A 135 -4.78 -9.71 2.94
N LYS A 136 -4.59 -8.92 1.87
CA LYS A 136 -5.67 -8.49 0.98
C LYS A 136 -6.29 -9.64 0.17
N LYS A 137 -5.64 -10.80 0.13
CA LYS A 137 -6.15 -12.00 -0.56
C LYS A 137 -6.93 -12.93 0.37
N GLU A 138 -7.04 -12.59 1.66
CA GLU A 138 -7.74 -13.40 2.64
C GLU A 138 -9.13 -12.83 2.95
N THR A 139 -10.16 -13.66 2.82
CA THR A 139 -11.56 -13.32 3.14
C THR A 139 -11.72 -12.74 4.55
N ARG A 140 -10.96 -13.27 5.52
CA ARG A 140 -10.99 -12.82 6.92
C ARG A 140 -10.70 -11.32 7.07
N SER A 141 -9.77 -10.77 6.29
CA SER A 141 -9.40 -9.36 6.34
C SER A 141 -10.61 -8.46 6.08
N TYR A 142 -11.44 -8.82 5.10
CA TYR A 142 -12.66 -8.09 4.75
C TYR A 142 -13.76 -8.25 5.79
N SER A 143 -13.87 -9.42 6.42
CA SER A 143 -14.78 -9.61 7.56
C SER A 143 -14.40 -8.72 8.74
N GLU A 144 -13.11 -8.56 9.03
CA GLU A 144 -12.63 -7.66 10.09
C GLU A 144 -12.83 -6.19 9.74
N ILE A 145 -12.61 -5.79 8.48
CA ILE A 145 -12.94 -4.44 7.99
C ILE A 145 -14.43 -4.17 8.17
N PHE A 146 -15.30 -5.07 7.72
CA PHE A 146 -16.76 -4.96 7.88
C PHE A 146 -17.16 -4.74 9.34
N LYS A 147 -16.65 -5.55 10.27
CA LYS A 147 -16.88 -5.38 11.71
C LYS A 147 -16.38 -4.04 12.24
N THR A 148 -15.21 -3.60 11.78
CA THR A 148 -14.59 -2.35 12.23
C THR A 148 -15.36 -1.13 11.73
N VAL A 149 -15.86 -1.15 10.50
CA VAL A 149 -16.70 -0.07 9.95
C VAL A 149 -18.07 -0.06 10.63
N GLY A 150 -18.59 -1.22 11.03
CA GLY A 150 -19.79 -1.33 11.85
C GLY A 150 -21.09 -1.07 11.08
N VAL A 151 -21.18 -1.55 9.84
CA VAL A 151 -22.43 -1.53 9.06
C VAL A 151 -23.27 -2.79 9.32
N ASP A 152 -24.57 -2.75 9.04
CA ASP A 152 -25.49 -3.84 9.36
C ASP A 152 -25.27 -5.11 8.54
N LYS A 153 -24.87 -4.97 7.26
CA LYS A 153 -24.68 -6.09 6.33
C LYS A 153 -23.37 -5.91 5.54
N PRO A 154 -22.63 -7.00 5.25
CA PRO A 154 -21.43 -6.93 4.41
C PRO A 154 -21.71 -6.31 3.02
N SER A 155 -22.88 -6.58 2.45
CA SER A 155 -23.33 -6.04 1.17
C SER A 155 -23.57 -4.52 1.18
N ASN A 156 -23.53 -3.87 2.35
CA ASN A 156 -23.58 -2.40 2.45
C ASN A 156 -22.20 -1.77 2.19
N ILE A 157 -21.15 -2.57 1.98
CA ILE A 157 -19.82 -2.11 1.60
C ILE A 157 -19.57 -2.51 0.15
N LEU A 158 -19.28 -1.51 -0.67
CA LEU A 158 -18.73 -1.68 -2.01
C LEU A 158 -17.20 -1.61 -1.93
N PHE A 159 -16.53 -2.70 -2.32
CA PHE A 159 -15.09 -2.75 -2.45
C PHE A 159 -14.68 -2.58 -3.92
N VAL A 160 -13.79 -1.62 -4.18
CA VAL A 160 -13.27 -1.33 -5.53
C VAL A 160 -11.78 -1.68 -5.56
N THR A 161 -11.38 -2.55 -6.47
CA THR A 161 -9.98 -3.00 -6.62
C THR A 161 -9.67 -3.31 -8.07
N ASP A 162 -8.42 -3.19 -8.49
CA ASP A 162 -7.91 -3.69 -9.77
C ASP A 162 -7.49 -5.17 -9.71
N VAL A 163 -7.32 -5.71 -8.49
CA VAL A 163 -6.74 -7.04 -8.28
C VAL A 163 -7.82 -8.10 -8.16
N PHE A 164 -7.85 -9.04 -9.11
CA PHE A 164 -8.85 -10.11 -9.16
C PHE A 164 -8.91 -10.97 -7.89
N GLN A 165 -7.76 -11.33 -7.29
CA GLN A 165 -7.73 -12.15 -6.07
C GLN A 165 -8.30 -11.42 -4.85
N GLU A 166 -8.11 -10.10 -4.77
CA GLU A 166 -8.72 -9.27 -3.72
C GLU A 166 -10.23 -9.19 -3.91
N ALA A 167 -10.69 -9.06 -5.15
CA ALA A 167 -12.12 -9.07 -5.48
C ALA A 167 -12.80 -10.39 -5.09
N LEU A 168 -12.16 -11.52 -5.34
CA LEU A 168 -12.64 -12.84 -4.90
C LEU A 168 -12.74 -12.93 -3.37
N ALA A 169 -11.71 -12.48 -2.66
CA ALA A 169 -11.67 -12.51 -1.20
C ALA A 169 -12.75 -11.63 -0.57
N ALA A 170 -12.96 -10.42 -1.10
CA ALA A 170 -14.00 -9.49 -0.65
C ALA A 170 -15.40 -10.03 -0.92
N ARG A 171 -15.66 -10.57 -2.12
CA ARG A 171 -16.95 -11.18 -2.47
C ARG A 171 -17.26 -12.39 -1.59
N ALA A 172 -16.26 -13.21 -1.27
CA ALA A 172 -16.42 -14.33 -0.35
C ALA A 172 -16.76 -13.89 1.08
N ALA A 173 -16.41 -12.66 1.47
CA ALA A 173 -16.82 -12.06 2.75
C ALA A 173 -18.23 -11.41 2.69
N GLY A 174 -18.89 -11.48 1.53
CA GLY A 174 -20.24 -10.94 1.31
C GLY A 174 -20.29 -9.46 0.93
N LEU A 175 -19.14 -8.83 0.64
CA LEU A 175 -19.11 -7.45 0.16
C LEU A 175 -19.57 -7.37 -1.30
N GLU A 176 -20.14 -6.23 -1.68
CA GLU A 176 -20.28 -5.86 -3.09
C GLU A 176 -18.91 -5.51 -3.66
N VAL A 177 -18.65 -5.86 -4.92
CA VAL A 177 -17.33 -5.70 -5.52
C VAL A 177 -17.41 -5.22 -6.96
N ILE A 178 -16.60 -4.21 -7.27
CA ILE A 178 -16.37 -3.73 -8.63
C ILE A 178 -14.87 -3.81 -8.94
N LEU A 179 -14.54 -4.25 -10.15
CA LEU A 179 -13.17 -4.19 -10.66
C LEU A 179 -12.92 -2.84 -11.35
N SER A 180 -11.89 -2.10 -10.92
CA SER A 180 -11.48 -0.86 -11.57
C SER A 180 -10.38 -1.14 -12.59
N LEU A 181 -10.65 -0.82 -13.84
CA LEU A 181 -9.73 -0.95 -14.96
C LEU A 181 -9.05 0.40 -15.20
N ARG A 182 -7.72 0.42 -15.08
CA ARG A 182 -6.90 1.60 -15.33
C ARG A 182 -5.78 1.27 -16.33
N PRO A 183 -5.28 2.27 -17.08
CA PRO A 183 -4.12 2.08 -17.94
C PRO A 183 -2.94 1.48 -17.16
N GLY A 184 -2.39 0.38 -17.65
CA GLY A 184 -1.27 -0.34 -17.01
C GLY A 184 -1.67 -1.50 -16.11
N ASN A 185 -2.97 -1.71 -15.83
CA ASN A 185 -3.41 -2.90 -15.12
C ASN A 185 -3.14 -4.18 -15.93
N GLY A 186 -2.86 -5.29 -15.23
CA GLY A 186 -2.73 -6.59 -15.85
C GLY A 186 -4.06 -7.12 -16.42
N PRO A 187 -4.02 -8.11 -17.33
CA PRO A 187 -5.23 -8.69 -17.88
C PRO A 187 -6.05 -9.41 -16.81
N LEU A 188 -7.37 -9.33 -16.91
CA LEU A 188 -8.28 -10.12 -16.09
C LEU A 188 -8.60 -11.46 -16.76
N PRO A 189 -8.93 -12.51 -15.99
CA PRO A 189 -9.46 -13.75 -16.54
C PRO A 189 -10.75 -13.50 -17.32
N GLU A 190 -10.95 -14.19 -18.44
CA GLU A 190 -12.21 -14.15 -19.17
C GLU A 190 -13.39 -14.60 -18.29
N ASN A 191 -14.57 -13.99 -18.48
CA ASN A 191 -15.80 -14.35 -17.78
C ASN A 191 -15.69 -14.34 -16.25
N HIS A 192 -14.88 -13.43 -15.68
CA HIS A 192 -14.65 -13.32 -14.23
C HIS A 192 -15.91 -12.98 -13.40
N GLY A 193 -17.00 -12.51 -14.03
CA GLY A 193 -18.30 -12.32 -13.40
C GLY A 193 -18.37 -11.16 -12.39
N PHE A 194 -17.51 -10.15 -12.53
CA PHE A 194 -17.57 -8.91 -11.75
C PHE A 194 -17.96 -7.75 -12.66
N ARG A 195 -18.68 -6.76 -12.13
CA ARG A 195 -18.85 -5.48 -12.83
C ARG A 195 -17.49 -4.78 -12.92
N THR A 196 -17.18 -4.21 -14.08
CA THR A 196 -15.98 -3.41 -14.31
C THR A 196 -16.36 -1.94 -14.52
N ILE A 197 -15.47 -1.03 -14.12
CA ILE A 197 -15.54 0.41 -14.41
C ILE A 197 -14.16 0.91 -14.82
N GLU A 198 -14.10 1.96 -15.63
CA GLU A 198 -12.86 2.64 -16.02
C GLU A 198 -12.68 3.97 -15.27
N SER A 199 -13.76 4.48 -14.68
CA SER A 199 -13.81 5.70 -13.87
C SER A 199 -14.63 5.50 -12.60
N LEU A 200 -14.19 6.07 -11.48
CA LEU A 200 -14.95 6.08 -10.24
C LEU A 200 -16.24 6.90 -10.35
N LEU A 201 -16.38 7.76 -11.36
CA LEU A 201 -17.61 8.51 -11.63
C LEU A 201 -18.75 7.64 -12.16
N GLU A 202 -18.50 6.37 -12.48
CA GLU A 202 -19.52 5.39 -12.88
C GLU A 202 -20.23 4.71 -11.69
N ILE A 203 -19.82 5.03 -10.46
CA ILE A 203 -20.44 4.58 -9.21
C ILE A 203 -21.37 5.66 -8.68
#